data_AF-A0A1F2ZTR9-F1
#
_entry.id   AF-A0A1F2ZTR9-F1
#
_cell.length_a   1.000
_cell.length_b   1.000
_cell.length_c   1.000
_cell.angle_alpha   90.00
_cell.angle_beta   90.00
_cell.angle_gamma   90.00
#
_symmetry.space_group_name_H-M   'P 1'
#
loop_
_entity.id
_entity.type
_entity.pdbx_description
1 polymer ?
#
loop_
_entity_poly.entity_id
_entity_poly.type
_entity_poly.pdbx_seq_one_letter_code
_entity_poly.pdbx_strand_id
1 'polypeptide(L)'
;MSDAVPTVENKVRVLILQHPQEQDHALGTAGLLVQTLVHAQLAVGLSWRNLGHALKEPVEACDWGVLYLGSAHATGQGPLVAVDRKGETLANQEMALSGLKGLVVLDGNWAQAKALWWRNAWLTKLRRFVVMPDGPSLYGNLRKEARPDAVSTLEAVALALSALEEDPNVREKVLAPFRELVAKARAAGLQGGKRDRRRRR
;
A
#
# COMPACT_ATOMS: atom_id res chain seq x y z
N MET A 1 17.38 -18.23 0.14
CA MET A 1 17.38 -16.77 -0.06
C MET A 1 17.39 -16.58 -1.56
N SER A 2 16.28 -16.15 -2.16
CA SER A 2 16.20 -15.97 -3.61
C SER A 2 16.70 -14.57 -3.95
N ASP A 3 17.79 -14.49 -4.71
CA ASP A 3 18.33 -13.26 -5.32
C ASP A 3 17.42 -12.78 -6.46
N ALA A 4 16.15 -12.48 -6.15
CA ALA A 4 15.27 -11.85 -7.12
C ALA A 4 15.69 -10.38 -7.26
N VAL A 5 16.34 -10.04 -8.37
CA VAL A 5 16.64 -8.66 -8.74
C VAL A 5 15.32 -7.93 -9.01
N PRO A 6 15.08 -6.73 -8.43
CA PRO A 6 13.89 -5.95 -8.72
C PRO A 6 13.74 -5.68 -10.22
N THR A 7 12.57 -6.00 -10.77
CA THR A 7 12.31 -5.96 -12.22
C THR A 7 11.52 -4.74 -12.65
N VAL A 8 11.02 -3.93 -11.71
CA VAL A 8 10.18 -2.76 -12.01
C VAL A 8 10.91 -1.49 -11.60
N GLU A 9 11.38 -0.75 -12.59
CA GLU A 9 11.92 0.60 -12.44
C GLU A 9 10.78 1.61 -12.23
N ASN A 10 10.29 1.71 -11.00
CA ASN A 10 9.26 2.68 -10.61
C ASN A 10 9.89 4.06 -10.38
N LYS A 11 9.31 5.11 -10.97
CA LYS A 11 9.75 6.50 -10.79
C LYS A 11 9.34 7.06 -9.42
N VAL A 12 8.14 6.71 -8.95
CA VAL A 12 7.63 7.16 -7.65
C VAL A 12 8.12 6.21 -6.59
N ARG A 13 8.91 6.72 -5.64
CA ARG A 13 9.47 5.91 -4.55
C ARG A 13 8.37 5.38 -3.64
N VAL A 14 8.51 4.17 -3.11
CA VAL A 14 7.52 3.57 -2.22
C VAL A 14 8.13 3.33 -0.84
N LEU A 15 7.54 3.92 0.20
CA LEU A 15 7.85 3.62 1.59
C LEU A 15 6.71 2.81 2.21
N ILE A 16 6.99 1.54 2.54
CA ILE A 16 6.04 0.69 3.25
C ILE A 16 6.32 0.80 4.75
N LEU A 17 5.35 1.34 5.49
CA LEU A 17 5.34 1.30 6.96
C LEU A 17 4.57 0.06 7.39
N GLN A 18 5.28 -0.98 7.85
CA GLN A 18 4.68 -2.25 8.22
C GLN A 18 4.48 -2.35 9.73
N HIS A 19 3.29 -2.75 10.14
CA HIS A 19 2.99 -3.04 11.53
C HIS A 19 3.78 -4.28 12.00
N PRO A 20 4.41 -4.29 13.19
CA PRO A 20 5.31 -5.38 13.61
C PRO A 20 4.68 -6.78 13.64
N GLN A 21 3.37 -6.87 13.87
CA GLN A 21 2.64 -8.14 13.87
C GLN A 21 2.50 -8.78 12.48
N GLU A 22 2.78 -8.06 11.40
CA GLU A 22 2.67 -8.57 10.02
C GLU A 22 4.01 -9.07 9.48
N GLN A 23 5.11 -8.90 10.23
CA GLN A 23 6.46 -9.24 9.80
C GLN A 23 6.64 -10.74 9.49
N ASP A 24 5.93 -11.61 10.22
CA ASP A 24 6.06 -13.07 10.11
C ASP A 24 5.03 -13.71 9.17
N HIS A 25 4.27 -12.91 8.41
CA HIS A 25 3.23 -13.43 7.52
C HIS A 25 3.86 -14.02 6.25
N ALA A 26 3.72 -15.35 6.09
CA ALA A 26 4.31 -16.14 4.99
C ALA A 26 3.93 -15.67 3.56
N LEU A 27 2.85 -14.88 3.40
CA LEU A 27 2.40 -14.26 2.15
C LEU A 27 2.57 -12.74 2.17
N GLY A 28 3.71 -12.25 2.69
CA GLY A 28 3.96 -10.83 2.91
C GLY A 28 4.03 -10.01 1.61
N THR A 29 2.96 -9.26 1.32
CA THR A 29 2.89 -8.30 0.20
C THR A 29 3.96 -7.22 0.30
N ALA A 30 4.31 -6.79 1.51
CA ALA A 30 5.36 -5.79 1.73
C ALA A 30 6.75 -6.29 1.30
N GLY A 31 7.10 -7.53 1.63
CA GLY A 31 8.37 -8.14 1.23
C GLY A 31 8.45 -8.34 -0.28
N LEU A 32 7.33 -8.76 -0.89
CA LEU A 32 7.27 -8.93 -2.34
C LEU A 32 7.41 -7.59 -3.08
N LEU A 33 6.82 -6.52 -2.56
CA LEU A 33 6.97 -5.17 -3.10
C LEU A 33 8.44 -4.73 -3.11
N VAL A 34 9.17 -4.91 -2.01
CA VAL A 34 10.59 -4.56 -1.92
C VAL A 34 11.45 -5.37 -2.89
N GLN A 35 11.07 -6.62 -3.16
CA GLN A 35 11.77 -7.46 -4.14
C GLN A 35 11.40 -7.13 -5.59
N THR A 36 10.26 -6.47 -5.83
CA THR A 36 9.74 -6.21 -7.18
C THR A 36 10.13 -4.82 -7.69
N LEU A 37 10.08 -3.82 -6.82
CA LEU A 37 10.30 -2.41 -7.14
C LEU A 37 11.74 -1.98 -6.88
N VAL A 38 12.36 -1.28 -7.83
CA VAL A 38 13.72 -0.72 -7.69
C VAL A 38 13.77 0.35 -6.60
N HIS A 39 12.72 1.15 -6.46
CA HIS A 39 12.63 2.24 -5.49
C HIS A 39 11.58 1.95 -4.42
N ALA A 40 11.77 0.90 -3.63
CA ALA A 40 10.93 0.57 -2.48
C ALA A 40 11.74 0.33 -1.20
N GLN A 41 11.20 0.79 -0.07
CA GLN A 41 11.80 0.62 1.26
C GLN A 41 10.75 0.13 2.25
N LEU A 42 11.12 -0.85 3.07
CA LEU A 42 10.32 -1.34 4.19
C LEU A 42 10.85 -0.76 5.50
N ALA A 43 9.94 -0.19 6.29
CA ALA A 43 10.20 0.20 7.68
C ALA A 43 9.19 -0.50 8.59
N VAL A 44 9.67 -1.43 9.42
CA VAL A 44 8.84 -2.15 10.39
C VAL A 44 8.84 -1.39 11.71
N GLY A 45 7.65 -1.11 12.25
CA GLY A 45 7.53 -0.35 13.49
C GLY A 45 6.15 0.26 13.67
N LEU A 46 6.01 1.07 14.71
CA LEU A 46 4.72 1.72 15.03
C LEU A 46 4.77 3.25 14.93
N SER A 47 5.95 3.87 15.03
CA SER A 47 6.09 5.33 14.98
C SER A 47 7.49 5.76 14.59
N TRP A 48 7.56 6.79 13.76
CA TRP A 48 8.76 7.50 13.33
C TRP A 48 8.59 9.00 13.57
N ARG A 49 9.68 9.70 13.89
CA ARG A 49 9.62 11.13 14.23
C ARG A 49 9.10 11.99 13.07
N ASN A 50 9.51 11.65 11.85
CA ASN A 50 9.11 12.31 10.60
C ASN A 50 9.38 11.36 9.42
N LEU A 51 9.00 11.80 8.20
CA LEU A 51 9.22 11.04 6.97
C LEU A 51 10.70 10.72 6.73
N GLY A 52 11.60 11.71 6.89
CA GLY A 52 13.03 11.52 6.68
C GLY A 52 13.66 10.51 7.65
N HIS A 53 13.19 10.45 8.90
CA HIS A 53 13.60 9.43 9.87
C HIS A 53 13.14 8.02 9.46
N ALA A 54 11.97 7.89 8.83
CA ALA A 54 11.49 6.60 8.30
C ALA A 54 12.29 6.17 7.05
N LEU A 55 12.67 7.13 6.20
CA LEU A 55 13.48 6.90 4.99
C LEU A 55 14.98 6.76 5.28
N LYS A 56 15.47 7.29 6.41
CA LYS A 56 16.88 7.44 6.76
C LYS A 56 17.64 8.44 5.87
N GLU A 57 16.94 9.46 5.37
CA GLU A 57 17.51 10.54 4.56
C GLU A 57 16.63 11.81 4.64
N PRO A 58 17.15 13.00 4.33
CA PRO A 58 16.34 14.21 4.29
C PRO A 58 15.39 14.20 3.08
N VAL A 59 14.11 14.51 3.31
CA VAL A 59 13.11 14.67 2.25
C VAL A 59 12.05 15.71 2.63
N GLU A 60 11.41 16.27 1.61
CA GLU A 60 10.30 17.22 1.76
C GLU A 60 8.94 16.51 1.72
N ALA A 61 8.09 16.79 2.71
CA ALA A 61 6.79 16.14 2.83
C ALA A 61 5.80 16.54 1.71
N CYS A 62 5.93 17.74 1.12
CA CYS A 62 5.05 18.19 0.03
C CYS A 62 5.21 17.37 -1.26
N ASP A 63 6.37 16.74 -1.43
CA ASP A 63 6.68 15.90 -2.59
C ASP A 63 6.17 14.46 -2.40
N TRP A 64 5.49 14.15 -1.28
CA TRP A 64 5.08 12.80 -0.92
C TRP A 64 3.57 12.65 -0.72
N GLY A 65 3.09 11.47 -1.08
CA GLY A 65 1.72 11.01 -0.89
C GLY A 65 1.60 9.95 0.19
N VAL A 66 0.39 9.66 0.62
CA VAL A 66 0.08 8.52 1.49
C VAL A 66 -1.21 7.82 1.05
N LEU A 67 -1.15 6.49 0.92
CA LEU A 67 -2.35 5.66 0.75
C LEU A 67 -3.00 5.43 2.11
N TYR A 68 -4.18 6.02 2.32
CA TYR A 68 -4.97 5.77 3.52
C TYR A 68 -6.45 6.04 3.28
N LEU A 69 -7.26 4.98 3.30
CA LEU A 69 -8.71 5.09 3.18
C LEU A 69 -9.32 5.83 4.38
N GLY A 70 -8.95 5.44 5.60
CA GLY A 70 -9.55 6.00 6.83
C GLY A 70 -11.07 5.91 6.82
N SER A 71 -11.74 7.04 7.07
CA SER A 71 -13.19 7.21 6.95
C SER A 71 -13.64 7.81 5.61
N ALA A 72 -12.73 7.94 4.63
CA ALA A 72 -13.05 8.56 3.35
C ALA A 72 -14.18 7.82 2.64
N HIS A 73 -15.04 8.58 1.98
CA HIS A 73 -16.03 8.08 1.02
C HIS A 73 -15.69 8.73 -0.32
N ALA A 74 -14.48 8.44 -0.79
CA ALA A 74 -13.95 9.01 -2.02
C ALA A 74 -14.82 8.58 -3.20
N THR A 75 -15.30 9.55 -3.96
CA THR A 75 -15.95 9.35 -5.24
C THR A 75 -15.07 9.97 -6.31
N GLY A 76 -14.86 9.27 -7.41
CA GLY A 76 -13.95 9.76 -8.44
C GLY A 76 -13.80 8.77 -9.58
N GLN A 77 -13.21 9.25 -10.66
CA GLN A 77 -12.85 8.42 -11.80
C GLN A 77 -11.36 8.05 -11.72
N GLY A 78 -11.04 6.83 -12.14
CA GLY A 78 -9.67 6.32 -12.15
C GLY A 78 -9.27 5.56 -10.89
N PRO A 79 -8.09 4.91 -10.92
CA PRO A 79 -7.67 3.95 -9.89
C PRO A 79 -7.13 4.60 -8.60
N LEU A 80 -6.92 5.92 -8.60
CA LEU A 80 -6.37 6.67 -7.47
C LEU A 80 -7.06 8.03 -7.36
N VAL A 81 -7.59 8.35 -6.18
CA VAL A 81 -8.31 9.60 -5.91
C VAL A 81 -7.64 10.34 -4.77
N ALA A 82 -7.27 11.60 -5.02
CA ALA A 82 -6.78 12.52 -4.02
C ALA A 82 -7.94 13.08 -3.19
N VAL A 83 -7.78 13.08 -1.87
CA VAL A 83 -8.80 13.53 -0.92
C VAL A 83 -8.23 14.55 0.06
N ASP A 84 -9.11 15.39 0.58
CA ASP A 84 -8.78 16.35 1.62
C ASP A 84 -8.65 15.68 3.01
N ARG A 85 -8.49 16.51 4.05
CA ARG A 85 -8.41 16.01 5.44
C ARG A 85 -9.69 15.33 5.91
N LYS A 86 -10.86 15.80 5.46
CA LYS A 86 -12.17 15.24 5.79
C LYS A 86 -12.46 13.95 5.01
N GLY A 87 -11.71 13.69 3.94
CA GLY A 87 -11.92 12.57 3.04
C GLY A 87 -12.87 12.83 1.90
N GLU A 88 -13.08 14.10 1.58
CA GLU A 88 -13.79 14.57 0.41
C GLU A 88 -12.83 14.63 -0.78
N THR A 89 -13.32 14.28 -1.98
CA THR A 89 -12.52 14.31 -3.20
C THR A 89 -12.07 15.73 -3.53
N LEU A 90 -10.78 15.90 -3.84
CA LEU A 90 -10.26 17.20 -4.28
C LEU A 90 -10.78 17.56 -5.67
N ALA A 91 -11.09 18.84 -5.90
CA ALA A 91 -11.62 19.30 -7.19
C ALA A 91 -10.61 19.14 -8.34
N ASN A 92 -9.33 19.42 -8.11
CA ASN A 92 -8.28 19.30 -9.12
C ASN A 92 -7.42 18.06 -8.86
N GLN A 93 -7.83 16.93 -9.43
CA GLN A 93 -7.13 15.65 -9.31
C GLN A 93 -5.78 15.68 -10.02
N GLU A 94 -5.71 16.19 -11.25
CA GLU A 94 -4.46 16.25 -12.04
C GLU A 94 -3.33 16.94 -11.27
N MET A 95 -3.61 18.12 -10.72
CA MET A 95 -2.65 18.84 -9.89
C MET A 95 -2.26 18.02 -8.65
N ALA A 96 -3.22 17.37 -8.00
CA ALA A 96 -2.96 16.58 -6.80
C ALA A 96 -2.09 15.35 -7.06
N LEU A 97 -2.23 14.68 -8.21
CA LEU A 97 -1.44 13.50 -8.59
C LEU A 97 -0.05 13.86 -9.15
N SER A 98 0.10 15.05 -9.75
CA SER A 98 1.37 15.47 -10.38
C SER A 98 2.54 15.72 -9.42
N GLY A 99 3.77 15.51 -9.88
CA GLY A 99 4.99 15.96 -9.19
C GLY A 99 5.30 15.23 -7.87
N LEU A 100 4.72 14.06 -7.63
CA LEU A 100 5.08 13.23 -6.48
C LEU A 100 6.42 12.53 -6.69
N LYS A 101 7.30 12.63 -5.70
CA LYS A 101 8.57 11.89 -5.64
C LYS A 101 8.43 10.57 -4.89
N GLY A 102 7.41 10.43 -4.04
CA GLY A 102 7.19 9.20 -3.31
C GLY A 102 5.80 9.03 -2.71
N LEU A 103 5.53 7.80 -2.29
CA LEU A 103 4.28 7.33 -1.75
C LEU A 103 4.54 6.51 -0.49
N VAL A 104 3.87 6.89 0.60
CA VAL A 104 3.84 6.12 1.84
C VAL A 104 2.65 5.17 1.85
N VAL A 105 2.87 3.92 2.22
CA VAL A 105 1.84 2.88 2.28
C VAL A 105 1.85 2.24 3.66
N LEU A 106 0.68 2.06 4.25
CA LEU A 106 0.50 1.47 5.57
C LEU A 106 0.15 0.00 5.43
N ASP A 107 1.07 -0.88 5.83
CA ASP A 107 0.91 -2.33 5.71
C ASP A 107 0.43 -2.95 7.02
N GLY A 108 -0.77 -3.53 6.95
CA GLY A 108 -1.40 -4.30 8.01
C GLY A 108 -2.91 -4.39 7.82
N ASN A 109 -3.58 -5.07 8.74
CA ASN A 109 -5.05 -5.05 8.79
C ASN A 109 -5.58 -3.64 9.11
N TRP A 110 -6.89 -3.43 8.93
CA TRP A 110 -7.54 -2.13 9.13
C TRP A 110 -7.23 -1.46 10.48
N ALA A 111 -7.20 -2.24 11.57
CA ALA A 111 -6.93 -1.70 12.90
C ALA A 111 -5.45 -1.31 13.05
N GLN A 112 -4.54 -2.10 12.47
CA GLN A 112 -3.10 -1.82 12.46
C GLN A 112 -2.74 -0.63 11.56
N ALA A 113 -3.30 -0.55 10.35
CA ALA A 113 -3.11 0.60 9.46
C ALA A 113 -3.64 1.90 10.10
N LYS A 114 -4.79 1.82 10.78
CA LYS A 114 -5.31 2.93 11.59
C LYS A 114 -4.36 3.30 12.73
N ALA A 115 -3.76 2.32 13.40
CA ALA A 115 -2.77 2.57 14.45
C ALA A 115 -1.51 3.25 13.89
N LEU A 116 -0.98 2.78 12.75
CA LEU A 116 0.15 3.40 12.06
C LEU A 116 -0.16 4.86 11.68
N TRP A 117 -1.35 5.12 11.14
CA TRP A 117 -1.79 6.48 10.81
C TRP A 117 -1.73 7.42 12.02
N TRP A 118 -2.39 7.04 13.12
CA TRP A 118 -2.50 7.91 14.30
C TRP A 118 -1.20 8.04 15.09
N ARG A 119 -0.29 7.07 14.98
CA ARG A 119 1.02 7.13 15.64
C ARG A 119 2.06 7.94 14.87
N ASN A 120 1.76 8.34 13.64
CA ASN A 120 2.66 9.08 12.76
C ASN A 120 1.99 10.36 12.29
N ALA A 121 1.88 11.34 13.18
CA ALA A 121 1.19 12.61 12.90
C ALA A 121 1.71 13.34 11.64
N TRP A 122 2.97 13.13 11.27
CA TRP A 122 3.57 13.69 10.06
C TRP A 122 2.92 13.18 8.75
N LEU A 123 2.21 12.03 8.75
CA LEU A 123 1.45 11.54 7.60
C LEU A 123 0.36 12.53 7.16
N THR A 124 -0.17 13.34 8.07
CA THR A 124 -1.18 14.38 7.78
C THR A 124 -0.64 15.57 6.98
N LYS A 125 0.69 15.65 6.83
CA LYS A 125 1.37 16.65 6.00
C LYS A 125 1.52 16.19 4.55
N LEU A 126 1.26 14.91 4.27
CA LEU A 126 1.35 14.31 2.94
C LEU A 126 0.05 14.50 2.18
N ARG A 127 0.12 14.43 0.85
CA ARG A 127 -1.08 14.34 0.01
C ARG A 127 -1.76 12.99 0.25
N ARG A 128 -3.05 12.99 0.61
CA ARG A 128 -3.76 11.77 0.94
C ARG A 128 -4.48 11.21 -0.29
N PHE A 129 -4.28 9.93 -0.54
CA PHE A 129 -4.90 9.23 -1.65
C PHE A 129 -5.67 7.99 -1.17
N VAL A 130 -6.71 7.68 -1.93
CA VAL A 130 -7.54 6.50 -1.80
C VAL A 130 -7.47 5.74 -3.13
N VAL A 131 -7.18 4.44 -3.07
CA VAL A 131 -7.24 3.58 -4.25
C VAL A 131 -8.69 3.20 -4.53
N MET A 132 -9.04 3.13 -5.80
CA MET A 132 -10.35 2.71 -6.29
C MET A 132 -10.16 1.45 -7.15
N PRO A 133 -10.25 0.24 -6.56
CA PRO A 133 -10.09 -0.99 -7.31
C PRO A 133 -11.18 -1.16 -8.37
N ASP A 134 -10.79 -1.66 -9.54
CA ASP A 134 -11.66 -1.99 -10.68
C ASP A 134 -12.19 -3.43 -10.63
N GLY A 135 -11.82 -4.19 -9.59
CA GLY A 135 -12.23 -5.57 -9.40
C GLY A 135 -11.87 -6.11 -8.02
N PRO A 136 -12.28 -7.36 -7.71
CA PRO A 136 -11.97 -8.00 -6.44
C PRO A 136 -10.47 -8.30 -6.30
N SER A 137 -9.97 -8.38 -5.07
CA SER A 137 -8.57 -8.74 -4.81
C SER A 137 -8.21 -10.11 -5.41
N LEU A 138 -7.00 -10.20 -5.95
CA LEU A 138 -6.36 -11.44 -6.39
C LEU A 138 -6.22 -12.46 -5.26
N TYR A 139 -6.15 -12.03 -3.99
CA TYR A 139 -6.21 -12.98 -2.87
C TYR A 139 -7.50 -13.81 -2.92
N GLY A 140 -8.63 -13.18 -3.26
CA GLY A 140 -9.94 -13.81 -3.19
C GLY A 140 -10.16 -14.48 -1.84
N ASN A 141 -10.58 -15.75 -1.84
CA ASN A 141 -10.88 -16.50 -0.61
C ASN A 141 -9.64 -16.92 0.22
N LEU A 142 -8.41 -16.66 -0.26
CA LEU A 142 -7.20 -16.87 0.54
C LEU A 142 -7.13 -15.92 1.75
N ARG A 143 -7.88 -14.83 1.71
CA ARG A 143 -7.97 -13.85 2.80
C ARG A 143 -9.44 -13.48 2.99
N LYS A 144 -9.92 -13.53 4.23
CA LYS A 144 -11.25 -13.00 4.54
C LYS A 144 -11.19 -11.48 4.65
N GLU A 145 -11.60 -10.80 3.59
CA GLU A 145 -11.62 -9.35 3.54
C GLU A 145 -12.82 -8.75 4.28
N ALA A 146 -12.64 -7.52 4.76
CA ALA A 146 -13.69 -6.81 5.49
C ALA A 146 -14.72 -6.16 4.56
N ARG A 147 -14.36 -5.92 3.30
CA ARG A 147 -15.19 -5.30 2.27
C ARG A 147 -14.88 -5.92 0.90
N PRO A 148 -15.83 -5.90 -0.05
CA PRO A 148 -15.62 -6.46 -1.40
C PRO A 148 -14.58 -5.72 -2.25
N ASP A 149 -14.34 -4.45 -1.93
CA ASP A 149 -13.36 -3.55 -2.57
C ASP A 149 -12.03 -3.50 -1.80
N ALA A 150 -11.84 -4.34 -0.78
CA ALA A 150 -10.55 -4.42 -0.13
C ALA A 150 -9.53 -5.05 -1.09
N VAL A 151 -8.34 -4.47 -1.14
CA VAL A 151 -7.22 -5.01 -1.92
C VAL A 151 -6.01 -5.15 -1.01
N SER A 152 -5.06 -5.97 -1.43
CA SER A 152 -3.77 -6.10 -0.75
C SER A 152 -2.95 -4.81 -0.84
N THR A 153 -1.98 -4.67 0.06
CA THR A 153 -0.98 -3.58 0.00
C THR A 153 -0.29 -3.52 -1.36
N LEU A 154 0.02 -4.67 -1.96
CA LEU A 154 0.68 -4.76 -3.26
C LEU A 154 -0.23 -4.29 -4.39
N GLU A 155 -1.50 -4.71 -4.39
CA GLU A 155 -2.48 -4.26 -5.38
C GLU A 155 -2.75 -2.76 -5.26
N ALA A 156 -2.85 -2.24 -4.03
CA ALA A 156 -2.99 -0.81 -3.78
C ALA A 156 -1.79 -0.01 -4.33
N VAL A 157 -0.57 -0.51 -4.14
CA VAL A 157 0.65 0.08 -4.73
C VAL A 157 0.62 0.01 -6.25
N ALA A 158 0.25 -1.14 -6.83
CA ALA A 158 0.20 -1.32 -8.28
C ALA A 158 -0.80 -0.35 -8.95
N LEU A 159 -1.98 -0.18 -8.36
CA LEU A 159 -2.97 0.80 -8.80
C LEU A 159 -2.45 2.23 -8.69
N ALA A 160 -1.85 2.57 -7.55
CA ALA A 160 -1.34 3.92 -7.31
C ALA A 160 -0.19 4.29 -8.26
N LEU A 161 0.79 3.40 -8.44
CA LEU A 161 1.92 3.65 -9.34
C LEU A 161 1.47 3.79 -10.79
N SER A 162 0.54 2.97 -11.26
CA SER A 162 0.00 3.12 -12.62
C SER A 162 -0.71 4.46 -12.82
N ALA A 163 -1.35 5.01 -11.79
CA ALA A 163 -1.97 6.33 -11.85
C ALA A 163 -0.92 7.46 -11.83
N LEU A 164 0.05 7.36 -10.92
CA LEU A 164 1.03 8.42 -10.66
C LEU A 164 2.13 8.51 -11.72
N GLU A 165 2.47 7.40 -12.35
CA GLU A 165 3.50 7.33 -13.40
C GLU A 165 2.92 7.36 -14.81
N GLU A 166 1.59 7.38 -14.93
CA GLU A 166 0.84 7.30 -16.19
C GLU A 166 1.26 6.11 -17.07
N ASP A 167 1.69 5.01 -16.43
CA ASP A 167 2.13 3.78 -17.09
C ASP A 167 1.30 2.58 -16.62
N PRO A 168 0.31 2.14 -17.42
CA PRO A 168 -0.47 0.93 -17.15
C PRO A 168 0.39 -0.34 -17.02
N ASN A 169 1.58 -0.39 -17.63
CA ASN A 169 2.43 -1.57 -17.60
C ASN A 169 3.06 -1.77 -16.22
N VAL A 170 3.29 -0.69 -15.45
CA VAL A 170 3.83 -0.79 -14.09
C VAL A 170 2.90 -1.63 -13.21
N ARG A 171 1.59 -1.44 -13.34
CA ARG A 171 0.61 -2.25 -12.60
C ARG A 171 0.78 -3.74 -12.91
N GLU A 172 0.80 -4.13 -14.18
CA GLU A 172 0.92 -5.54 -14.55
C GLU A 172 2.24 -6.16 -14.13
N LYS A 173 3.36 -5.43 -14.27
CA LYS A 173 4.67 -5.92 -13.83
C LYS A 173 4.72 -6.14 -12.31
N VAL A 174 4.08 -5.28 -11.51
CA VAL A 174 3.97 -5.46 -10.06
C VAL A 174 3.04 -6.62 -9.69
N LEU A 175 1.93 -6.79 -10.42
CA LEU A 175 0.96 -7.86 -10.14
C LEU A 175 1.43 -9.24 -10.59
N ALA A 176 2.27 -9.36 -11.61
CA ALA A 176 2.74 -10.65 -12.14
C ALA A 176 3.34 -11.59 -11.07
N PRO A 177 4.37 -11.20 -10.28
CA PRO A 177 4.93 -12.08 -9.26
C PRO A 177 3.93 -12.35 -8.12
N PHE A 178 2.99 -11.44 -7.88
CA PHE A 178 1.93 -11.63 -6.89
C PHE A 178 0.91 -12.69 -7.33
N ARG A 179 0.52 -12.71 -8.61
CA ARG A 179 -0.34 -13.77 -9.16
C ARG A 179 0.31 -15.15 -9.00
N GLU A 180 1.62 -15.26 -9.24
CA GLU A 180 2.36 -16.50 -9.02
C GLU A 180 2.38 -16.92 -7.54
N LEU A 181 2.62 -15.98 -6.63
CA LEU A 181 2.61 -16.24 -5.18
C LEU A 181 1.22 -16.76 -4.74
N VAL A 182 0.15 -16.10 -5.18
CA VAL A 182 -1.23 -16.50 -4.90
C VAL A 182 -1.55 -17.87 -5.50
N ALA A 183 -1.12 -18.14 -6.74
CA ALA A 183 -1.31 -19.43 -7.39
C ALA A 183 -0.60 -20.57 -6.63
N LYS A 184 0.65 -20.35 -6.22
CA LYS A 184 1.42 -21.30 -5.39
C LYS A 184 0.74 -21.55 -4.04
N ALA A 185 0.24 -20.49 -3.39
CA ALA A 185 -0.50 -20.62 -2.13
C ALA A 185 -1.78 -21.46 -2.27
N ARG A 186 -2.54 -21.26 -3.36
CA ARG A 186 -3.73 -22.06 -3.67
C ARG A 186 -3.37 -23.52 -3.94
N ALA A 187 -2.33 -23.76 -4.74
CA ALA A 187 -1.84 -25.11 -5.04
C ALA A 187 -1.36 -25.84 -3.77
N ALA A 188 -0.79 -25.13 -2.81
CA ALA A 188 -0.40 -25.65 -1.50
C ALA A 188 -1.59 -25.87 -0.53
N GLY A 189 -2.83 -25.63 -0.96
CA GLY A 189 -4.02 -25.85 -0.16
C GLY A 189 -4.23 -24.85 0.98
N LEU A 190 -3.51 -23.71 0.97
CA LEU A 190 -3.73 -22.66 1.95
C LEU A 190 -5.15 -22.09 1.77
N GLN A 191 -5.97 -22.17 2.81
CA GLN A 191 -7.28 -21.51 2.86
C GLN A 191 -7.23 -20.37 3.88
N GLY A 192 -8.06 -19.33 3.66
CA GLY A 192 -8.10 -18.16 4.52
C GLY A 192 -8.24 -18.54 5.99
N GLY A 193 -7.20 -18.21 6.76
CA GLY A 193 -7.15 -18.50 8.19
C GLY A 193 -8.39 -17.96 8.91
N LYS A 194 -9.00 -18.78 9.76
CA LYS A 194 -10.00 -18.31 10.73
C LYS A 194 -9.38 -17.13 11.47
N ARG A 195 -10.11 -16.00 11.54
CA ARG A 195 -9.76 -14.86 12.40
C ARG A 195 -9.34 -15.42 13.75
N ASP A 196 -8.10 -15.17 14.16
CA ASP A 196 -7.72 -15.41 15.54
C ASP A 196 -8.52 -14.42 16.40
N ARG A 197 -9.66 -14.90 16.90
CA ARG A 197 -10.51 -14.23 17.88
C ARG A 197 -10.05 -14.60 19.29
N ARG A 198 -8.74 -14.56 19.56
CA ARG A 198 -8.16 -14.68 20.92
C ARG A 198 -6.94 -13.76 20.95
N ARG A 199 -6.75 -12.81 21.85
CA ARG A 199 -7.26 -12.62 23.22
C ARG A 199 -7.65 -11.15 23.42
N ARG A 200 -8.93 -10.88 23.71
CA ARG A 200 -9.25 -9.83 24.69
C ARG A 200 -9.25 -10.52 26.05
N ARG A 201 -8.65 -9.80 27.00
CA ARG A 201 -8.28 -10.18 28.36
C ARG A 201 -9.30 -11.06 29.06
#